data_AF-A0A661Z9J4-F1
#
_entry.id   AF-A0A661Z9J4-F1
#
_cell.length_a   1.000
_cell.length_b   1.000
_cell.length_c   1.000
_cell.angle_alpha   90.00
_cell.angle_beta   90.00
_cell.angle_gamma   90.00
#
_symmetry.space_group_name_H-M   'P 1'
#
loop_
_entity.id
_entity.type
_entity.pdbx_description
1 polymer ?
#
loop_
_entity_poly.entity_id
_entity_poly.type
_entity_poly.pdbx_seq_one_letter_code
_entity_poly.pdbx_strand_id
1 'polypeptide(L)'
;MTFQPKFDAVIFDLDGVITKTALVHASSWKKMFDEYMHSREERFGDSFREFTHAGDYLPYVDGKPRYKGVQSFLESRDIDI
;
A
#
# COMPACT_ATOMS: atom_id res chain seq x y z
N MET A 1 13.19 11.96 -37.31
CA MET A 1 12.53 10.72 -36.88
C MET A 1 12.96 10.43 -35.46
N THR A 2 12.06 10.57 -34.50
CA THR A 2 12.31 10.20 -33.10
C THR A 2 12.20 8.68 -32.97
N PHE A 3 13.26 8.04 -32.47
CA PHE A 3 13.23 6.62 -32.17
C PHE A 3 12.35 6.40 -30.94
N GLN A 4 11.30 5.60 -31.10
CA GLN A 4 10.45 5.17 -30.00
C GLN A 4 10.82 3.71 -29.69
N PRO A 5 11.50 3.44 -28.56
CA PRO A 5 11.85 2.08 -28.20
C PRO A 5 10.58 1.25 -28.00
N LYS A 6 10.65 -0.06 -28.31
CA LYS A 6 9.52 -0.99 -28.14
C LYS A 6 9.19 -1.29 -26.67
N PHE A 7 10.06 -0.90 -25.75
CA PHE A 7 9.94 -1.20 -24.32
C PHE A 7 10.44 -0.01 -23.50
N ASP A 8 9.82 0.22 -22.34
CA ASP A 8 10.22 1.28 -21.40
C ASP A 8 11.45 0.90 -20.57
N ALA A 9 11.65 -0.39 -20.28
CA ALA A 9 12.78 -0.91 -19.52
C ALA A 9 13.09 -2.38 -19.88
N VAL A 10 14.35 -2.78 -19.69
CA VAL A 10 14.84 -4.16 -19.89
C VAL A 10 15.71 -4.55 -18.69
N ILE A 11 15.56 -5.79 -18.22
CA ILE A 11 16.36 -6.39 -17.14
C ILE A 11 17.14 -7.56 -17.74
N PHE A 12 18.44 -7.62 -17.47
CA PHE A 12 19.33 -8.71 -17.90
C PHE A 12 19.85 -9.48 -16.69
N ASP A 13 20.30 -10.72 -16.91
CA ASP A 13 21.05 -11.53 -15.93
C ASP A 13 20.32 -11.74 -14.59
N LEU A 14 19.02 -12.08 -14.67
CA LEU A 14 18.19 -12.31 -13.48
C LEU A 14 18.21 -13.80 -13.07
N ASP A 15 18.77 -14.09 -11.89
CA ASP A 15 18.70 -15.42 -11.23
C ASP A 15 17.49 -15.58 -10.29
N GLY A 16 16.56 -14.63 -10.28
CA GLY A 16 15.39 -14.56 -9.38
C GLY A 16 14.03 -14.51 -10.09
N VAL A 17 12.97 -14.18 -9.34
CA VAL A 17 11.59 -14.12 -9.87
C VAL A 17 11.04 -12.70 -9.81
N ILE A 18 10.49 -12.22 -10.93
CA ILE A 18 9.68 -10.99 -10.98
C ILE A 18 8.22 -11.36 -10.73
N THR A 19 7.68 -10.89 -9.61
CA THR A 19 6.28 -11.11 -9.25
C THR A 19 5.60 -9.79 -8.91
N LYS A 20 4.30 -9.69 -9.18
CA LYS A 20 3.48 -8.53 -8.81
C LYS A 20 2.93 -8.69 -7.38
N THR A 21 3.80 -8.96 -6.42
CA THR A 21 3.39 -9.20 -5.01
C THR A 21 2.78 -7.96 -4.36
N ALA A 22 3.17 -6.76 -4.79
CA ALA A 22 2.62 -5.50 -4.26
C ALA A 22 1.07 -5.48 -4.26
N LEU A 23 0.41 -6.05 -5.28
CA LEU A 23 -1.05 -6.10 -5.34
C LEU A 23 -1.65 -7.06 -4.29
N VAL A 24 -1.01 -8.21 -4.06
CA VAL A 24 -1.44 -9.21 -3.07
C VAL A 24 -1.17 -8.72 -1.65
N HIS A 25 -0.05 -8.02 -1.44
CA HIS A 25 0.24 -7.38 -0.17
C HIS A 25 -0.76 -6.25 0.12
N ALA A 26 -1.05 -5.41 -0.88
CA ALA A 26 -2.02 -4.33 -0.74
C ALA A 26 -3.43 -4.85 -0.43
N SER A 27 -3.88 -5.94 -1.07
CA SER A 27 -5.20 -6.53 -0.75
C SER A 27 -5.26 -7.11 0.68
N SER A 28 -4.15 -7.68 1.15
CA SER A 28 -4.04 -8.20 2.52
C SER A 28 -4.09 -7.07 3.56
N TRP A 29 -3.34 -6.00 3.32
CA TRP A 29 -3.37 -4.79 4.17
C TRP A 29 -4.73 -4.11 4.15
N LYS A 30 -5.33 -3.99 2.97
CA LYS A 30 -6.67 -3.42 2.79
C LYS A 30 -7.68 -4.09 3.70
N LYS A 31 -7.75 -5.43 3.65
CA LYS A 31 -8.66 -6.19 4.50
C LYS A 31 -8.47 -5.83 5.98
N MET A 32 -7.23 -5.87 6.46
CA MET A 32 -6.92 -5.60 7.86
C MET A 32 -7.24 -4.16 8.28
N PHE A 33 -6.87 -3.16 7.46
CA PHE A 33 -7.09 -1.75 7.79
C PHE A 33 -8.55 -1.35 7.67
N ASP A 34 -9.27 -1.83 6.66
CA ASP A 34 -10.70 -1.53 6.51
C ASP A 34 -11.49 -2.09 7.70
N GLU A 35 -11.21 -3.33 8.13
CA GLU A 35 -11.79 -3.92 9.34
C GLU A 35 -11.52 -3.06 10.58
N TYR A 36 -10.28 -2.56 10.75
CA TYR A 36 -9.94 -1.66 11.85
C TYR A 36 -10.64 -0.30 11.76
N MET A 37 -10.71 0.31 10.56
CA MET A 37 -11.39 1.59 10.35
C MET A 37 -12.91 1.49 10.61
N HIS A 38 -13.56 0.40 10.22
CA HIS A 38 -14.96 0.16 10.61
C HIS A 38 -15.13 0.04 12.12
N SER A 39 -14.21 -0.66 12.80
CA SER A 39 -14.27 -0.74 14.27
C SER A 39 -14.08 0.62 14.94
N ARG A 40 -13.32 1.53 14.32
CA ARG A 40 -13.12 2.91 14.79
C ARG A 40 -14.38 3.75 14.57
N GLU A 41 -15.01 3.63 13.40
CA GLU A 41 -16.28 4.26 13.08
C GLU A 41 -17.36 3.91 14.11
N GLU A 42 -17.52 2.63 14.42
CA GLU A 42 -18.50 2.16 15.41
C GLU A 42 -18.22 2.64 16.84
N ARG A 43 -16.94 2.73 17.24
CA ARG A 43 -16.55 3.01 18.64
C ARG A 43 -16.36 4.49 18.94
N PHE A 44 -15.85 5.25 17.98
CA PHE A 44 -15.41 6.62 18.16
C PHE A 44 -16.16 7.61 17.26
N GLY A 45 -16.96 7.13 16.30
CA GLY A 45 -17.69 7.99 15.36
C GLY A 45 -16.83 8.57 14.23
N ASP A 46 -15.62 8.04 14.02
CA ASP A 46 -14.75 8.42 12.90
C ASP A 46 -15.43 8.05 11.57
N SER A 47 -15.32 8.88 10.53
CA SER A 47 -15.85 8.50 9.21
C SER A 47 -15.02 7.39 8.58
N PHE A 48 -15.65 6.32 8.13
CA PHE A 48 -14.96 5.29 7.36
C PHE A 48 -14.43 5.86 6.04
N ARG A 49 -13.12 5.65 5.80
CA ARG A 49 -12.47 5.89 4.51
C ARG A 49 -11.71 4.64 4.11
N GLU A 50 -12.08 4.09 2.96
CA GLU A 50 -11.50 2.90 2.37
C GLU A 50 -9.96 3.00 2.25
N PHE A 51 -9.25 1.92 2.56
CA PHE A 51 -7.84 1.75 2.25
C PHE A 51 -7.65 1.38 0.78
N THR A 52 -6.78 2.12 0.09
CA THR A 52 -6.55 2.00 -1.35
C THR A 52 -5.09 1.70 -1.68
N HIS A 53 -4.85 0.99 -2.80
CA HIS A 53 -3.50 0.70 -3.23
C HIS A 53 -2.71 1.99 -3.56
N ALA A 54 -3.31 2.89 -4.35
CA ALA A 54 -2.64 4.10 -4.80
C ALA A 54 -2.52 5.17 -3.70
N GLY A 55 -3.58 5.36 -2.91
CA GLY A 55 -3.66 6.44 -1.93
C GLY A 55 -3.06 6.10 -0.56
N ASP A 56 -2.99 4.82 -0.19
CA ASP A 56 -2.56 4.42 1.15
C ASP A 56 -1.39 3.42 1.14
N TYR A 57 -1.46 2.36 0.34
CA TYR A 57 -0.42 1.33 0.31
C TYR A 57 0.92 1.88 -0.20
N LEU A 58 0.95 2.44 -1.41
CA LEU A 58 2.18 2.95 -2.02
C LEU A 58 2.89 4.04 -1.18
N PRO A 59 2.20 5.10 -0.69
CA PRO A 59 2.88 6.16 0.05
C PRO A 59 3.23 5.81 1.51
N TYR A 60 2.42 4.97 2.18
CA TYR A 60 2.56 4.78 3.62
C TYR A 60 3.07 3.40 4.04
N VAL A 61 2.89 2.36 3.23
CA VAL A 61 3.16 0.97 3.62
C VAL A 61 4.25 0.32 2.79
N ASP A 62 4.22 0.49 1.46
CA ASP A 62 5.14 -0.18 0.55
C ASP A 62 6.60 0.20 0.83
N GLY A 63 7.48 -0.81 0.80
CA GLY A 63 8.91 -0.64 1.09
C GLY A 63 9.27 -0.32 2.55
N LYS A 64 8.32 -0.08 3.46
CA LYS A 64 8.61 0.20 4.88
C LYS A 64 8.65 -1.08 5.74
N PRO A 65 9.46 -1.11 6.82
CA PRO A 65 9.33 -2.14 7.84
C PRO A 65 7.90 -2.21 8.37
N ARG A 66 7.39 -3.42 8.62
CA ARG A 66 5.97 -3.67 8.89
C ARG A 66 5.33 -2.69 9.89
N TYR A 67 5.93 -2.54 11.07
CA TYR A 67 5.39 -1.65 12.10
C TYR A 67 5.51 -0.16 11.74
N LYS A 68 6.55 0.22 10.98
CA LYS A 68 6.69 1.59 10.46
C LYS A 68 5.67 1.89 9.35
N GLY A 69 5.29 0.89 8.55
CA GLY A 69 4.18 1.01 7.61
C GLY A 69 2.83 1.21 8.32
N VAL A 70 2.57 0.43 9.37
CA VAL A 70 1.35 0.59 10.20
C VAL A 70 1.30 1.97 10.83
N GLN A 71 2.37 2.36 11.53
CA GLN A 71 2.48 3.67 12.16
C GLN A 71 2.24 4.79 11.14
N SER A 72 2.94 4.75 10.00
CA SER A 72 2.81 5.78 8.97
C SER A 72 1.41 5.85 8.35
N PHE A 73 0.70 4.72 8.20
CA PHE A 73 -0.68 4.74 7.72
C PHE A 73 -1.61 5.35 8.77
N LEU A 74 -1.49 4.97 10.04
CA LEU A 74 -2.33 5.52 11.11
C LEU A 74 -2.12 7.03 11.30
N GLU A 75 -0.87 7.49 11.24
CA GLU A 75 -0.53 8.91 11.23
C GLU A 75 -1.20 9.65 10.06
N SER A 76 -1.29 9.04 8.87
CA SER A 76 -2.01 9.61 7.70
C SER A 76 -3.54 9.69 7.87
N ARG A 77 -4.06 9.06 8.93
CA ARG A 77 -5.47 9.07 9.35
C ARG A 77 -5.67 9.87 10.64
N ASP A 78 -4.66 10.65 11.07
CA ASP A 78 -4.68 11.42 12.32
C ASP A 78 -4.87 10.55 13.58
N ILE A 79 -4.36 9.31 13.53
CA ILE A 79 -4.40 8.34 14.64
C ILE A 79 -2.97 8.15 15.18
N ASP A 80 -2.77 8.52 16.45
CA ASP A 80 -1.51 8.37 17.17
C ASP A 80 -1.52 7.10 18.05
N ILE A 81 -0.37 6.41 18.19
CA ILE A 81 -0.21 5.12 18.88
C ILE A 81 0.94 5.06 19.87
#